data_AF-A0A7J6KI85-F1
#
_entry.id   AF-A0A7J6KI85-F1
#
_cell.length_a   1.000
_cell.length_b   1.000
_cell.length_c   1.000
_cell.angle_alpha   90.00
_cell.angle_beta   90.00
_cell.angle_gamma   90.00
#
_symmetry.space_group_name_H-M   'P 1'
#
loop_
_entity.id
_entity.type
_entity.pdbx_description
1 polymer ?
#
loop_
_entity_poly.entity_id
_entity_poly.type
_entity_poly.pdbx_seq_one_letter_code
_entity_poly.pdbx_strand_id
1 'polypeptide(L)'
;TLPEGAIQSSAKRTARKLGWSWQHLRHSVVRRYGRRSAIVDELSKLLRQLEFSSPSEVDAFLEKCEAIMHALEAAYGQDRSETRRVVKHIIGTLPPHIATEIIREIKQTVGMASAMSRRMAMDCDWELLLPFVPSFSPGEEEMMSVSDIIRDVCRTIESGDPASQLSDRVAYAGDSKAREG
;
A
#
# COMPACT_ATOMS: atom_id res chain seq x y z
N THR A 1 -15.27 13.11 -12.79
CA THR A 1 -13.81 13.14 -13.04
C THR A 1 -13.39 14.52 -13.47
N LEU A 2 -12.41 15.11 -12.79
CA LEU A 2 -11.86 16.40 -13.20
C LEU A 2 -11.11 16.22 -14.53
N PRO A 3 -11.45 16.95 -15.60
CA PRO A 3 -10.79 16.77 -16.89
C PRO A 3 -9.33 17.22 -16.78
N GLU A 4 -8.41 16.27 -16.92
CA GLU A 4 -6.96 16.45 -16.77
C GLU A 4 -6.42 17.60 -17.64
N GLY A 5 -6.96 17.74 -18.86
CA GLY A 5 -6.66 18.85 -19.75
C GLY A 5 -7.07 20.23 -19.21
N ALA A 6 -8.11 20.33 -18.38
CA ALA A 6 -8.54 21.58 -17.77
C ALA A 6 -7.64 22.00 -16.60
N ILE A 7 -7.17 21.05 -15.80
CA ILE A 7 -6.19 21.31 -14.72
C ILE A 7 -4.88 21.76 -15.35
N GLN A 8 -4.37 21.04 -16.35
CA GLN A 8 -3.12 21.38 -17.02
C GLN A 8 -3.21 22.76 -17.71
N SER A 9 -4.31 23.04 -18.39
CA SER A 9 -4.55 24.33 -19.05
C SER A 9 -4.68 25.48 -18.04
N SER A 10 -5.36 25.25 -16.92
CA SER A 10 -5.46 26.25 -15.84
C SER A 10 -4.11 26.48 -15.17
N ALA A 11 -3.33 25.41 -14.92
CA ALA A 11 -2.00 25.49 -14.36
C ALA A 11 -1.06 26.29 -15.27
N LYS A 12 -0.99 25.96 -16.57
CA LYS A 12 -0.18 26.71 -17.55
C LYS A 12 -0.57 28.19 -17.62
N ARG A 13 -1.87 28.51 -17.56
CA ARG A 13 -2.37 29.90 -17.60
C ARG A 13 -1.98 30.68 -16.34
N THR A 14 -2.10 30.05 -15.17
CA THR A 14 -1.69 30.62 -13.88
C THR A 14 -0.17 30.79 -13.81
N ALA A 15 0.61 29.82 -14.25
CA ALA A 15 2.07 29.88 -14.28
C ALA A 15 2.56 31.08 -15.11
N ARG A 16 1.97 31.29 -16.31
CA ARG A 16 2.26 32.47 -17.14
C ARG A 16 1.90 33.79 -16.46
N LYS A 17 0.79 33.84 -15.71
CA LYS A 17 0.29 35.05 -15.05
C LYS A 17 1.08 35.41 -13.77
N LEU A 18 1.64 34.41 -13.09
CA LEU A 18 2.30 34.54 -11.78
C LEU A 18 3.80 34.23 -11.83
N GLY A 19 4.42 34.31 -13.01
CA GLY A 19 5.88 34.19 -13.18
C GLY A 19 6.45 32.82 -12.82
N TRP A 20 5.71 31.74 -13.07
CA TRP A 20 6.14 30.35 -12.82
C TRP A 20 6.49 30.02 -11.36
N SER A 21 6.01 30.82 -10.40
CA SER A 21 6.15 30.48 -8.98
C SER A 21 5.35 29.23 -8.63
N TRP A 22 6.06 28.15 -8.25
CA TRP A 22 5.45 26.86 -7.88
C TRP A 22 4.43 26.99 -6.75
N GLN A 23 4.74 27.80 -5.73
CA GLN A 23 3.86 27.98 -4.57
C GLN A 23 2.53 28.66 -4.95
N HIS A 24 2.57 29.68 -5.80
CA HIS A 24 1.38 30.37 -6.30
C HIS A 24 0.55 29.51 -7.26
N LEU A 25 1.23 28.72 -8.09
CA LEU A 25 0.61 27.74 -8.96
C LEU A 25 -0.15 26.69 -8.13
N ARG A 26 0.53 26.08 -7.16
CA ARG A 26 -0.05 25.11 -6.22
C ARG A 26 -1.26 25.69 -5.51
N HIS A 27 -1.13 26.88 -4.91
CA HIS A 27 -2.25 27.54 -4.22
C HIS A 27 -3.46 27.75 -5.13
N SER A 28 -3.25 28.23 -6.36
CA SER A 28 -4.34 28.47 -7.30
C SER A 28 -5.02 27.19 -7.78
N VAL A 29 -4.25 26.14 -8.05
CA VAL A 29 -4.79 24.84 -8.48
C VAL A 29 -5.55 24.18 -7.33
N VAL A 30 -4.96 24.12 -6.13
CA VAL A 30 -5.60 23.55 -4.93
C VAL A 30 -6.87 24.31 -4.57
N ARG A 31 -6.86 25.65 -4.58
CA ARG A 31 -8.06 26.44 -4.28
C ARG A 31 -9.19 26.18 -5.28
N ARG A 32 -8.85 25.93 -6.55
CA ARG A 32 -9.84 25.80 -7.63
C ARG A 32 -10.34 24.37 -7.80
N TYR A 33 -9.49 23.37 -7.57
CA TYR A 33 -9.74 21.97 -7.88
C TYR A 33 -9.62 21.04 -6.68
N GLY A 34 -8.94 21.44 -5.60
CA GLY A 34 -8.76 20.68 -4.36
C GLY A 34 -9.97 20.76 -3.42
N ARG A 35 -11.19 20.72 -3.95
CA ARG A 35 -12.40 20.69 -3.12
C ARG A 35 -12.52 19.32 -2.44
N ARG A 36 -12.82 19.33 -1.13
CA ARG A 36 -13.49 18.27 -0.35
C ARG A 36 -14.04 17.12 -1.21
N SER A 37 -15.19 17.41 -1.79
CA SER A 37 -16.02 16.48 -2.55
C SER A 37 -15.29 15.87 -3.76
N ALA A 38 -14.47 16.63 -4.46
CA ALA A 38 -13.74 16.13 -5.62
C ALA A 38 -12.68 15.09 -5.23
N ILE A 39 -12.03 15.28 -4.07
CA ILE A 39 -11.06 14.31 -3.54
C ILE A 39 -11.79 13.04 -3.08
N VAL A 40 -12.95 13.17 -2.44
CA VAL A 40 -13.80 12.03 -2.04
C VAL A 40 -14.29 11.23 -3.26
N ASP A 41 -14.69 11.91 -4.33
CA ASP A 41 -15.10 11.27 -5.59
C ASP A 41 -13.93 10.50 -6.23
N GLU A 42 -12.72 11.07 -6.22
CA GLU A 42 -11.53 10.41 -6.75
C GLU A 42 -11.12 9.22 -5.87
N LEU A 43 -11.12 9.36 -4.55
CA LEU A 43 -10.90 8.25 -3.61
C LEU A 43 -11.86 7.09 -3.89
N SER A 44 -13.15 7.40 -4.05
CA SER A 44 -14.18 6.40 -4.37
C SER A 44 -13.94 5.73 -5.72
N LYS A 45 -13.43 6.47 -6.71
CA LYS A 45 -13.05 5.92 -8.01
C LYS A 45 -11.83 5.00 -7.90
N LEU A 46 -10.78 5.43 -7.20
CA LEU A 46 -9.58 4.63 -6.99
C LEU A 46 -9.90 3.31 -6.27
N LEU A 47 -10.72 3.34 -5.21
CA LEU A 47 -11.16 2.14 -4.49
C LEU A 47 -11.94 1.16 -5.36
N ARG A 48 -12.75 1.65 -6.32
CA ARG A 48 -13.49 0.79 -7.27
C ARG A 48 -12.61 0.19 -8.36
N GLN A 49 -11.50 0.84 -8.68
CA GLN A 49 -10.55 0.40 -9.71
C GLN A 49 -9.37 -0.38 -9.12
N LEU A 50 -9.32 -0.50 -7.79
CA LEU A 50 -8.30 -1.28 -7.12
C LEU A 50 -8.56 -2.76 -7.38
N GLU A 51 -7.61 -3.39 -8.05
CA GLU A 51 -7.62 -4.81 -8.36
C GLU A 51 -6.25 -5.38 -8.06
N PHE A 52 -6.24 -6.56 -7.45
CA PHE A 52 -5.03 -7.34 -7.23
C PHE A 52 -4.96 -8.45 -8.28
N SER A 53 -3.95 -8.39 -9.14
CA SER A 53 -3.75 -9.37 -10.21
C SER A 53 -3.10 -10.66 -9.68
N SER A 54 -1.90 -10.53 -9.10
CA SER A 54 -1.06 -11.64 -8.65
C SER A 54 0.02 -11.15 -7.68
N PRO A 55 0.62 -12.06 -6.87
CA PRO A 55 1.76 -11.73 -6.02
C PRO A 55 2.94 -11.09 -6.77
N SER A 56 3.16 -11.46 -8.03
CA SER A 56 4.22 -10.91 -8.89
C SER A 56 4.04 -9.45 -9.28
N GLU A 57 2.82 -8.93 -9.18
CA GLU A 57 2.49 -7.54 -9.47
C GLU A 57 2.26 -6.74 -8.17
N VAL A 58 2.74 -7.23 -7.02
CA VAL A 58 2.48 -6.61 -5.71
C VAL A 58 2.93 -5.16 -5.64
N ASP A 59 4.07 -4.80 -6.22
CA ASP A 59 4.57 -3.43 -6.17
C ASP A 59 3.66 -2.46 -6.96
N ALA A 60 3.16 -2.89 -8.13
CA ALA A 60 2.19 -2.10 -8.90
C ALA A 60 0.82 -1.97 -8.20
N PHE A 61 0.42 -2.99 -7.44
CA PHE A 61 -0.75 -2.91 -6.55
C PHE A 61 -0.52 -1.93 -5.40
N LEU A 62 0.66 -1.97 -4.77
CA LEU A 62 1.00 -1.10 -3.64
C LEU A 62 1.11 0.37 -4.04
N GLU A 63 1.61 0.69 -5.23
CA GLU A 63 1.60 2.05 -5.78
C GLU A 63 0.17 2.63 -5.86
N LYS A 64 -0.82 1.81 -6.28
CA LYS A 64 -2.23 2.21 -6.31
C LYS A 64 -2.77 2.40 -4.89
N CYS A 65 -2.38 1.55 -3.94
CA CYS A 65 -2.78 1.66 -2.54
C CYS A 65 -2.22 2.94 -1.89
N GLU A 66 -0.97 3.30 -2.17
CA GLU A 66 -0.35 4.54 -1.68
C GLU A 66 -1.11 5.77 -2.20
N ALA A 67 -1.47 5.80 -3.49
CA ALA A 67 -2.32 6.85 -4.06
C ALA A 67 -3.69 6.95 -3.36
N ILE A 68 -4.30 5.82 -3.00
CA ILE A 68 -5.54 5.77 -2.22
C ILE A 68 -5.32 6.36 -0.81
N MET A 69 -4.24 5.99 -0.13
CA MET A 69 -3.94 6.50 1.21
C MET A 69 -3.65 8.00 1.22
N HIS A 70 -2.97 8.53 0.21
CA HIS A 70 -2.79 9.98 0.05
C HIS A 70 -4.11 10.71 -0.22
N ALA A 71 -5.01 10.14 -1.04
CA ALA A 71 -6.33 10.72 -1.28
C ALA A 71 -7.20 10.70 -0.01
N LEU A 72 -7.11 9.64 0.80
CA LEU A 72 -7.76 9.53 2.11
C LEU A 72 -7.27 10.65 3.05
N GLU A 73 -5.95 10.78 3.25
CA GLU A 73 -5.37 11.81 4.12
C GLU A 73 -5.78 13.21 3.67
N ALA A 74 -5.76 13.48 2.35
CA ALA A 74 -6.15 14.77 1.80
C ALA A 74 -7.66 15.08 2.01
N ALA A 75 -8.53 14.07 2.03
CA ALA A 75 -9.97 14.25 2.19
C ALA A 75 -10.41 14.28 3.66
N TYR A 76 -9.85 13.41 4.50
CA TYR A 76 -10.33 13.15 5.86
C TYR A 76 -9.29 13.40 6.95
N GLY A 77 -8.02 13.64 6.59
CA GLY A 77 -6.92 13.74 7.54
C GLY A 77 -6.81 12.47 8.39
N GLN A 78 -6.65 12.66 9.69
CA GLN A 78 -6.45 11.58 10.68
C GLN A 78 -7.77 10.90 11.15
N ASP A 79 -8.79 10.83 10.29
CA ASP A 79 -10.05 10.17 10.64
C ASP A 79 -9.89 8.64 10.73
N ARG A 80 -9.83 8.14 11.96
CA ARG A 80 -9.62 6.71 12.26
C ARG A 80 -10.71 5.82 11.67
N SER A 81 -11.96 6.28 11.56
CA SER A 81 -13.06 5.46 11.05
C SER A 81 -12.93 5.28 9.54
N GLU A 82 -12.61 6.35 8.82
CA GLU A 82 -12.37 6.27 7.38
C GLU A 82 -11.09 5.50 7.06
N THR A 83 -10.03 5.65 7.85
CA THR A 83 -8.81 4.83 7.72
C THR A 83 -9.13 3.35 7.86
N ARG A 84 -9.87 2.93 8.89
CA ARG A 84 -10.29 1.52 9.03
C ARG A 84 -11.07 1.03 7.82
N ARG A 85 -12.03 1.83 7.34
CA ARG A 85 -12.88 1.47 6.20
C ARG A 85 -12.04 1.25 4.94
N VAL A 86 -11.09 2.14 4.65
CA VAL A 86 -10.22 2.07 3.48
C VAL A 86 -9.22 0.91 3.58
N VAL A 87 -8.56 0.74 4.74
CA VAL A 87 -7.61 -0.36 4.95
C VAL A 87 -8.31 -1.72 4.83
N LYS A 88 -9.51 -1.88 5.40
CA LYS A 88 -10.34 -3.08 5.18
C LYS A 88 -10.65 -3.33 3.72
N HIS A 89 -10.98 -2.28 2.97
CA HIS A 89 -11.28 -2.39 1.54
C HIS A 89 -10.05 -2.86 0.75
N ILE A 90 -8.88 -2.26 1.01
CA ILE A 90 -7.63 -2.63 0.36
C ILE A 90 -7.29 -4.10 0.64
N ILE A 91 -7.25 -4.50 1.92
CA ILE A 91 -6.94 -5.89 2.29
C ILE A 91 -8.01 -6.86 1.80
N GLY A 92 -9.28 -6.45 1.78
CA GLY A 92 -10.39 -7.24 1.23
C GLY A 92 -10.36 -7.40 -0.29
N THR A 93 -9.52 -6.66 -1.00
CA THR A 93 -9.29 -6.83 -2.45
C THR A 93 -8.32 -7.99 -2.73
N LEU A 94 -7.54 -8.41 -1.72
CA LEU A 94 -6.60 -9.52 -1.84
C LEU A 94 -7.33 -10.88 -1.76
N PRO A 95 -6.76 -11.95 -2.33
CA PRO A 95 -7.25 -13.31 -2.13
C PRO A 95 -7.37 -13.65 -0.63
N PRO A 96 -8.42 -14.36 -0.18
CA PRO A 96 -8.69 -14.55 1.26
C PRO A 96 -7.54 -15.15 2.07
N HIS A 97 -6.76 -16.06 1.47
CA HIS A 97 -5.60 -16.66 2.13
C HIS A 97 -4.47 -15.64 2.35
N ILE A 98 -4.20 -14.76 1.38
CA ILE A 98 -3.22 -13.68 1.50
C ILE A 98 -3.68 -12.66 2.53
N ALA A 99 -4.95 -12.24 2.47
CA ALA A 99 -5.53 -11.30 3.42
C ALA A 99 -5.44 -11.81 4.87
N THR A 100 -5.75 -13.09 5.09
CA THR A 100 -5.65 -13.73 6.41
C THR A 100 -4.21 -13.72 6.92
N GLU A 101 -3.26 -14.04 6.05
CA GLU A 101 -1.85 -14.08 6.39
C GLU A 101 -1.29 -12.69 6.74
N ILE A 102 -1.67 -11.66 5.97
CA ILE A 102 -1.30 -10.27 6.29
C ILE A 102 -1.85 -9.84 7.65
N ILE A 103 -3.12 -10.11 7.94
CA ILE A 103 -3.74 -9.75 9.24
C ILE A 103 -3.01 -10.47 10.38
N ARG A 104 -2.63 -11.73 10.19
CA ARG A 104 -1.84 -12.50 11.15
C ARG A 104 -0.48 -11.84 11.39
N GLU A 105 0.23 -11.49 10.33
CA GLU A 105 1.55 -10.84 10.41
C GLU A 105 1.48 -9.48 11.09
N ILE A 106 0.53 -8.60 10.72
CA ILE A 106 0.32 -7.29 11.37
C ILE A 106 0.22 -7.44 12.90
N LYS A 107 -0.62 -8.38 13.36
CA LYS A 107 -0.83 -8.63 14.79
C LYS A 107 0.43 -9.20 15.46
N GLN A 108 1.20 -10.04 14.76
CA GLN A 108 2.45 -10.59 15.28
C GLN A 108 3.54 -9.53 15.38
N THR A 109 3.73 -8.70 14.36
CA THR A 109 4.68 -7.58 14.37
C THR A 109 4.45 -6.69 15.60
N VAL A 110 3.20 -6.29 15.85
CA VAL A 110 2.85 -5.44 17.00
C VAL A 110 3.06 -6.18 18.32
N GLY A 111 2.67 -7.46 18.39
CA GLY A 111 2.86 -8.28 19.58
C GLY A 111 4.33 -8.60 19.93
N MET A 112 5.25 -8.44 18.98
CA MET A 112 6.71 -8.55 19.20
C MET A 112 7.35 -7.20 19.56
N ALA A 113 6.89 -6.10 18.95
CA ALA A 113 7.47 -4.77 19.14
C ALA A 113 6.93 -4.01 20.36
N SER A 114 5.74 -4.37 20.86
CA SER A 114 5.07 -3.66 21.95
C SER A 114 5.16 -4.41 23.29
N ALA A 115 5.10 -3.68 24.41
CA ALA A 115 4.80 -4.25 25.72
C ALA A 115 3.35 -4.81 25.80
N MET A 116 2.55 -4.63 24.76
CA MET A 116 1.25 -5.27 24.59
C MET A 116 1.42 -6.79 24.48
N SER A 117 0.76 -7.52 25.36
CA SER A 117 0.70 -8.99 25.28
C SER A 117 0.15 -9.43 23.93
N ARG A 118 0.76 -10.46 23.32
CA ARG A 118 0.29 -11.10 22.07
C ARG A 118 -1.21 -11.43 22.09
N ARG A 119 -1.77 -11.78 23.26
CA ARG A 119 -3.22 -12.03 23.40
C ARG A 119 -4.05 -10.78 23.18
N MET A 120 -3.62 -9.64 23.69
CA MET A 120 -4.34 -8.37 23.51
C MET A 120 -4.24 -7.87 22.07
N ALA A 121 -3.08 -8.01 21.42
CA ALA A 121 -2.92 -7.66 20.00
C ALA A 121 -3.84 -8.49 19.07
N MET A 122 -4.15 -9.73 19.46
CA MET A 122 -5.08 -10.59 18.71
C MET A 122 -6.54 -10.11 18.76
N ASP A 123 -6.92 -9.39 19.82
CA ASP A 123 -8.28 -8.89 20.05
C ASP A 123 -8.48 -7.43 19.58
N CYS A 124 -7.42 -6.74 19.17
CA CYS A 124 -7.48 -5.36 18.68
C CYS A 124 -7.91 -5.23 17.21
N ASP A 125 -8.52 -4.08 16.89
CA ASP A 125 -8.73 -3.57 15.52
C ASP A 125 -7.36 -3.50 14.80
N TRP A 126 -7.07 -4.47 13.93
CA TRP A 126 -5.77 -4.62 13.29
C TRP A 126 -5.46 -3.52 12.28
N GLU A 127 -6.50 -2.87 11.75
CA GLU A 127 -6.43 -1.91 10.65
C GLU A 127 -5.69 -0.63 11.01
N LEU A 128 -5.54 -0.36 12.30
CA LEU A 128 -4.88 0.84 12.84
C LEU A 128 -3.65 0.50 13.68
N LEU A 129 -3.24 -0.77 13.74
CA LEU A 129 -2.09 -1.18 14.55
C LEU A 129 -0.76 -0.73 13.93
N LEU A 130 -0.69 -0.67 12.61
CA LEU A 130 0.46 -0.22 11.85
C LEU A 130 0.06 0.88 10.86
N PRO A 131 0.96 1.83 10.55
CA PRO A 131 0.73 2.75 9.44
C PRO A 131 0.64 1.97 8.13
N PHE A 132 -0.19 2.42 7.19
CA PHE A 132 -0.34 1.70 5.92
C PHE A 132 0.90 1.88 5.03
N VAL A 133 1.40 3.11 4.94
CA VAL A 133 2.59 3.52 4.18
C VAL A 133 3.70 3.86 5.18
N PRO A 134 4.99 3.61 4.87
CA PRO A 134 6.09 3.99 5.76
C PRO A 134 6.07 5.48 6.08
N SER A 135 6.27 5.82 7.36
CA SER A 135 6.49 7.20 7.78
C SER A 135 7.99 7.47 7.83
N PHE A 136 8.49 8.35 6.97
CA PHE A 136 9.87 8.81 7.04
C PHE A 136 9.98 10.05 7.92
N SER A 137 10.04 9.82 9.23
CA SER A 137 10.45 10.86 10.18
C SER A 137 11.97 10.80 10.36
N PRO A 138 12.73 11.89 10.10
CA PRO A 138 14.16 11.91 10.35
C PRO A 138 14.46 11.62 11.83
N GLY A 139 15.11 10.49 12.12
CA GLY A 139 15.53 10.11 13.47
C GLY A 139 14.61 9.12 14.20
N GLU A 140 13.55 8.63 13.57
CA GLU A 140 12.77 7.48 14.06
C GLU A 140 13.30 6.20 13.39
N GLU A 141 13.31 5.08 14.13
CA GLU A 141 13.58 3.76 13.56
C GLU A 141 12.52 3.44 12.50
N GLU A 142 12.96 2.82 11.40
CA GLU A 142 12.07 2.42 10.31
C GLU A 142 11.01 1.45 10.84
N MET A 143 9.79 1.95 11.00
CA MET A 143 8.67 1.16 11.49
C MET A 143 8.04 0.40 10.32
N MET A 144 7.93 -0.92 10.48
CA MET A 144 7.28 -1.78 9.49
C MET A 144 5.83 -1.33 9.23
N SER A 145 5.51 -1.13 7.96
CA SER A 145 4.17 -0.70 7.52
C SER A 145 3.33 -1.88 7.02
N VAL A 146 2.02 -1.66 6.85
CA VAL A 146 1.15 -2.66 6.22
C VAL A 146 1.60 -2.95 4.79
N SER A 147 2.09 -1.94 4.05
CA SER A 147 2.61 -2.14 2.69
C SER A 147 3.82 -3.06 2.64
N ASP A 148 4.70 -3.01 3.65
CA ASP A 148 5.86 -3.88 3.75
C ASP A 148 5.45 -5.32 4.02
N ILE A 149 4.49 -5.52 4.94
CA ILE A 149 3.93 -6.84 5.23
C ILE A 149 3.25 -7.44 3.99
N ILE A 150 2.45 -6.66 3.25
CA ILE A 150 1.82 -7.12 2.00
C ILE A 150 2.91 -7.61 1.02
N ARG A 151 3.97 -6.82 0.86
CA ARG A 151 5.08 -7.12 -0.04
C ARG A 151 5.78 -8.41 0.35
N ASP A 152 6.10 -8.58 1.64
CA ASP A 152 6.80 -9.76 2.16
C ASP A 152 5.97 -11.03 2.07
N VAL A 153 4.67 -10.96 2.39
CA VAL A 153 3.75 -12.10 2.23
C VAL A 153 3.65 -12.51 0.76
N CYS A 154 3.50 -11.56 -0.16
CA CYS A 154 3.43 -11.87 -1.59
C CYS A 154 4.73 -12.52 -2.09
N ARG A 155 5.90 -11.97 -1.75
CA ARG A 155 7.21 -12.53 -2.13
C ARG A 155 7.45 -13.92 -1.56
N THR A 156 6.97 -14.18 -0.34
CA THR A 156 7.06 -15.51 0.29
C THR A 156 6.22 -16.53 -0.48
N ILE A 157 5.02 -16.14 -0.93
CA ILE A 157 4.14 -17.00 -1.73
C ILE A 157 4.78 -17.32 -3.08
N GLU A 158 5.38 -16.34 -3.76
CA GLU A 158 6.11 -16.57 -5.02
C GLU A 158 7.31 -17.50 -4.83
N SER A 159 8.06 -17.32 -3.75
CA SER A 159 9.22 -18.15 -3.43
C SER A 159 8.81 -19.58 -3.02
N GLY A 160 7.58 -19.73 -2.51
CA GLY A 160 6.97 -21.00 -2.14
C GLY A 160 6.31 -21.77 -3.29
N ASP A 161 6.32 -21.23 -4.51
CA ASP A 161 5.75 -21.89 -5.69
C ASP A 161 6.48 -23.23 -5.96
N PRO A 162 5.79 -24.38 -6.03
CA PRO A 162 6.41 -25.69 -6.25
C PRO A 162 7.28 -25.77 -7.51
N ALA A 163 7.11 -24.86 -8.48
CA ALA A 163 7.98 -24.74 -9.65
C ALA A 163 9.44 -24.37 -9.30
N SER A 164 9.64 -23.50 -8.30
CA SER A 164 10.96 -23.11 -7.79
C SER A 164 11.62 -24.22 -6.96
N GLN A 165 10.82 -25.07 -6.32
CA GLN A 165 11.32 -26.26 -5.60
C GLN A 165 11.64 -27.43 -6.55
N LEU A 166 11.03 -27.47 -7.74
CA LEU A 166 11.33 -28.45 -8.79
C LEU A 166 12.67 -28.16 -9.47
N SER A 167 13.05 -26.89 -9.69
CA SER A 167 14.38 -26.55 -10.23
C SER A 167 15.51 -26.92 -9.27
N ASP A 168 15.31 -26.71 -7.97
CA ASP A 168 16.32 -27.08 -6.95
C ASP A 168 16.42 -28.60 -6.76
N ARG A 169 15.32 -29.35 -6.85
CA ARG A 169 15.37 -30.82 -6.78
C ARG A 169 16.07 -31.47 -7.97
N VAL A 170 16.00 -30.88 -9.16
CA VAL A 170 16.68 -31.41 -10.35
C VAL A 170 18.18 -31.09 -10.33
N ALA A 171 18.59 -29.96 -9.76
CA ALA A 171 20.00 -29.61 -9.59
C ALA A 171 20.75 -30.57 -8.64
N TYR A 172 20.09 -31.08 -7.59
CA TYR A 172 20.71 -32.01 -6.64
C TYR A 172 20.57 -33.50 -7.00
N ALA A 173 19.74 -33.86 -7.99
CA ALA A 173 19.60 -35.25 -8.44
C ALA A 173 20.67 -35.68 -9.47
N GLY A 174 21.42 -34.73 -10.05
CA GLY A 174 22.43 -35.00 -11.08
C GLY A 174 23.79 -35.50 -10.55
N ASP A 175 24.15 -35.20 -9.31
CA ASP A 175 25.51 -35.44 -8.79
C ASP A 175 25.68 -36.74 -7.98
N SER A 176 24.61 -37.52 -7.80
CA SER A 176 24.65 -38.75 -6.97
C SER A 176 24.90 -40.05 -7.75
N LYS A 177 25.26 -39.99 -9.05
CA LYS A 177 25.46 -41.20 -9.89
C LYS A 177 26.85 -41.38 -10.49
N ALA A 178 27.89 -40.76 -9.93
CA ALA A 178 29.27 -40.88 -10.47
C ALA A 178 30.33 -41.36 -9.46
N ARG A 179 29.94 -42.00 -8.34
CA ARG A 179 30.89 -42.51 -7.33
C ARG A 179 30.56 -43.89 -6.76
N GLU A 180 30.18 -44.83 -7.61
CA GLU A 180 30.38 -46.26 -7.33
C GLU A 180 30.75 -46.95 -8.65
N GLY A 181 32.03 -47.31 -8.77
CA GLY A 181 32.64 -47.93 -9.95
C GLY A 181 34.15 -47.96 -9.82
#